data_AF-A0A563U7H2-F1
#
_entry.id   AF-A0A563U7H2-F1
#
_cell.length_a   1.000
_cell.length_b   1.000
_cell.length_c   1.000
_cell.angle_alpha   90.00
_cell.angle_beta   90.00
_cell.angle_gamma   90.00
#
_symmetry.space_group_name_H-M   'P 1'
#
loop_
_entity.id
_entity.type
_entity.pdbx_description
1 polymer ?
#
loop_
_entity_poly.entity_id
_entity_poly.type
_entity_poly.pdbx_seq_one_letter_code
_entity_poly.pdbx_strand_id
1 'polypeptide(L)'
;MVTRTKPNKQIIFRVDAHYRLIISLAVGVVAFFLSRHLKSVPEITLITWIGIATSIIILDWVIILGAHPREIRKIASLEDSSRTLIFLVVLASSLVSLVAIYLLLRSSKDVPEETTAAYIILAMVAVVISWWLVHTIFTMRYAHLYYNKDSAGKEAGGLDFPGDMKDPDYLDFVYFSFVIGMTFQVSDVEISSRRIRRLAWMHGLISFAFNTAIVALSINVISGLVSK
;
A
#
# COMPACT_ATOMS: atom_id res chain seq x y z
N MET A 1 -25.74 -0.23 -38.34
CA MET A 1 -25.17 0.74 -37.38
C MET A 1 -24.81 -0.03 -36.11
N VAL A 2 -23.54 -0.39 -35.90
CA VAL A 2 -23.13 -1.23 -34.77
C VAL A 2 -23.05 -0.36 -33.52
N THR A 3 -23.96 -0.56 -32.58
CA THR A 3 -23.92 0.04 -31.24
C THR A 3 -22.73 -0.54 -30.46
N ARG A 4 -21.59 0.15 -30.51
CA ARG A 4 -20.48 -0.08 -29.56
C ARG A 4 -20.97 0.31 -28.16
N THR A 5 -21.39 -0.67 -27.38
CA THR A 5 -21.54 -0.55 -25.92
C THR A 5 -20.16 -0.23 -25.34
N LYS A 6 -19.90 1.05 -25.04
CA LYS A 6 -18.74 1.42 -24.23
C LYS A 6 -18.89 0.70 -22.89
N PRO A 7 -17.91 -0.10 -22.44
CA PRO A 7 -17.99 -0.72 -21.13
C PRO A 7 -18.20 0.39 -20.10
N ASN A 8 -19.18 0.19 -19.21
CA ASN A 8 -19.64 1.19 -18.26
C ASN A 8 -18.54 1.44 -17.22
N LYS A 9 -17.57 2.28 -17.56
CA LYS A 9 -16.43 2.67 -16.71
C LYS A 9 -16.88 3.12 -15.31
N GLN A 10 -18.11 3.62 -15.17
CA GLN A 10 -18.69 4.08 -13.91
C GLN A 10 -18.86 2.98 -12.84
N ILE A 11 -18.89 1.69 -13.20
CA ILE A 11 -19.05 0.61 -12.21
C ILE A 11 -17.74 0.39 -11.45
N ILE A 12 -16.59 0.44 -12.14
CA ILE A 12 -15.27 0.25 -11.52
C ILE A 12 -14.94 1.41 -10.57
N PHE A 13 -15.33 2.64 -10.92
CA PHE A 13 -15.09 3.83 -10.10
C PHE A 13 -16.09 4.03 -8.94
N ARG A 14 -17.09 3.15 -8.80
CA ARG A 14 -18.02 3.12 -7.64
C ARG A 14 -17.72 2.00 -6.66
N VAL A 15 -16.61 1.28 -6.84
CA VAL A 15 -16.18 0.24 -5.92
C VAL A 15 -15.57 0.93 -4.69
N ASP A 16 -16.44 1.21 -3.72
CA ASP A 16 -16.08 1.68 -2.38
C ASP A 16 -14.92 0.83 -1.81
N ALA A 17 -14.03 1.43 -1.01
CA ALA A 17 -12.90 0.76 -0.38
C ALA A 17 -13.28 -0.57 0.30
N HIS A 18 -14.51 -0.65 0.81
CA HIS A 18 -15.07 -1.88 1.39
C HIS A 18 -15.18 -3.04 0.40
N TYR A 19 -15.62 -2.79 -0.84
CA TYR A 19 -15.74 -3.85 -1.86
C TYR A 19 -14.36 -4.32 -2.31
N ARG A 20 -13.37 -3.42 -2.44
CA ARG A 20 -12.00 -3.80 -2.76
C ARG A 20 -11.40 -4.66 -1.67
N LEU A 21 -11.67 -4.32 -0.40
CA LEU A 21 -11.27 -5.15 0.73
C LEU A 21 -11.92 -6.53 0.67
N ILE A 22 -13.23 -6.62 0.41
CA ILE A 22 -13.94 -7.91 0.31
C ILE A 22 -13.36 -8.78 -0.82
N ILE A 23 -13.14 -8.21 -2.00
CA ILE A 23 -12.54 -8.92 -3.14
C ILE A 23 -11.14 -9.43 -2.76
N SER A 24 -10.31 -8.58 -2.17
CA SER A 24 -8.96 -8.94 -1.78
C SER A 24 -8.92 -10.00 -0.67
N LEU A 25 -9.86 -9.96 0.29
CA LEU A 25 -10.02 -11.01 1.29
C LEU A 25 -10.43 -12.33 0.64
N ALA A 26 -11.32 -12.33 -0.36
CA ALA A 26 -11.68 -13.53 -1.10
C ALA A 26 -10.47 -14.11 -1.85
N VAL A 27 -9.63 -13.26 -2.48
CA VAL A 27 -8.36 -13.69 -3.08
C VAL A 27 -7.43 -14.30 -2.04
N GLY A 28 -7.35 -13.69 -0.85
CA GLY A 28 -6.61 -14.25 0.29
C GLY A 28 -7.07 -15.63 0.70
N VAL A 29 -8.39 -15.84 0.80
CA VAL A 29 -8.98 -17.15 1.11
C VAL A 29 -8.58 -18.18 0.04
N VAL A 30 -8.65 -17.83 -1.24
CA VAL A 30 -8.19 -18.70 -2.33
C VAL A 30 -6.69 -19.00 -2.21
N ALA A 31 -5.86 -17.99 -1.99
CA ALA A 31 -4.41 -18.17 -1.81
C ALA A 31 -4.07 -19.08 -0.62
N PHE A 32 -4.80 -18.94 0.49
CA PHE A 32 -4.69 -19.83 1.65
C PHE A 32 -5.04 -21.29 1.28
N PHE A 33 -6.18 -21.51 0.62
CA PHE A 33 -6.59 -22.86 0.24
C PHE A 33 -5.65 -23.50 -0.79
N LEU A 34 -5.06 -22.71 -1.67
CA LEU A 34 -4.05 -23.19 -2.62
C LEU A 34 -2.74 -23.55 -1.92
N SER A 35 -2.32 -22.80 -0.91
CA SER A 35 -1.04 -23.00 -0.20
C SER A 35 -1.12 -23.92 1.03
N ARG A 36 -2.32 -24.30 1.50
CA ARG A 36 -2.53 -25.09 2.73
C ARG A 36 -1.83 -26.45 2.80
N HIS A 37 -1.36 -26.97 1.66
CA HIS A 37 -0.65 -28.24 1.59
C HIS A 37 0.83 -28.11 2.00
N LEU A 38 1.34 -26.87 2.10
CA LEU A 38 2.67 -26.58 2.63
C LEU A 38 2.72 -26.86 4.14
N LYS A 39 3.87 -27.29 4.65
CA LYS A 39 4.03 -27.64 6.08
C LYS A 39 4.36 -26.41 6.96
N SER A 40 4.77 -25.31 6.34
CA SER A 40 5.25 -24.10 7.03
C SER A 40 4.13 -23.09 7.22
N VAL A 41 3.67 -22.91 8.46
CA VAL A 41 2.67 -21.88 8.80
C VAL A 41 3.10 -20.46 8.39
N PRO A 42 4.37 -20.03 8.61
CA PRO A 42 4.84 -18.73 8.11
C PRO A 42 4.71 -18.58 6.60
N GLU A 43 5.04 -19.62 5.83
CA GLU A 43 5.00 -19.58 4.35
C GLU A 43 3.57 -19.39 3.85
N ILE A 44 2.61 -20.17 4.37
CA ILE A 44 1.18 -20.04 4.06
C ILE A 44 0.68 -18.63 4.41
N THR A 45 1.11 -18.10 5.56
CA THR A 45 0.74 -16.76 6.03
C THR A 45 1.23 -15.68 5.07
N LEU A 46 2.50 -15.75 4.62
CA LEU A 46 3.07 -14.80 3.68
C LEU A 46 2.40 -14.88 2.29
N ILE A 47 2.16 -16.08 1.76
CA ILE A 47 1.47 -16.26 0.47
C ILE A 47 0.06 -15.67 0.52
N THR A 48 -0.68 -15.96 1.60
CA THR A 48 -2.02 -15.43 1.82
C THR A 48 -2.02 -13.91 1.88
N TRP A 49 -1.08 -13.34 2.65
CA TRP A 49 -0.93 -11.89 2.76
C TRP A 49 -0.58 -11.22 1.43
N ILE A 50 0.40 -11.76 0.69
CA ILE A 50 0.80 -11.24 -0.63
C ILE A 50 -0.42 -11.22 -1.56
N GLY A 51 -1.21 -12.30 -1.59
CA GLY A 51 -2.43 -12.35 -2.40
C GLY A 51 -3.43 -11.24 -2.07
N ILE A 52 -3.69 -11.00 -0.78
CA ILE A 52 -4.58 -9.92 -0.32
C ILE A 52 -4.00 -8.55 -0.71
N ALA A 53 -2.75 -8.29 -0.31
CA ALA A 53 -2.12 -6.98 -0.46
C ALA A 53 -1.95 -6.58 -1.93
N THR A 54 -1.46 -7.50 -2.77
CA THR A 54 -1.33 -7.26 -4.21
C THR A 54 -2.68 -7.03 -4.88
N SER A 55 -3.74 -7.72 -4.45
CA SER A 55 -5.09 -7.48 -4.98
C SER A 55 -5.58 -6.07 -4.65
N ILE A 56 -5.37 -5.58 -3.43
CA ILE A 56 -5.71 -4.20 -3.05
C ILE A 56 -4.92 -3.22 -3.91
N ILE A 57 -3.59 -3.41 -4.02
CA ILE A 57 -2.72 -2.57 -4.85
C ILE A 57 -3.24 -2.50 -6.29
N ILE A 58 -3.50 -3.64 -6.92
CA ILE A 58 -3.96 -3.66 -8.32
C ILE A 58 -5.27 -2.89 -8.48
N LEU A 59 -6.25 -3.12 -7.59
CA LEU A 59 -7.54 -2.44 -7.67
C LEU A 59 -7.42 -0.94 -7.44
N ASP A 60 -6.60 -0.50 -6.47
CA ASP A 60 -6.33 0.92 -6.22
C ASP A 60 -5.59 1.56 -7.40
N TRP A 61 -4.61 0.87 -7.99
CA TRP A 61 -3.84 1.41 -9.12
C TRP A 61 -4.64 1.49 -10.42
N VAL A 62 -5.62 0.60 -10.62
CA VAL A 62 -6.61 0.74 -11.71
C VAL A 62 -7.42 2.03 -11.54
N ILE A 63 -7.76 2.43 -10.31
CA ILE A 63 -8.46 3.69 -10.02
C ILE A 63 -7.51 4.88 -10.23
N ILE A 64 -6.32 4.84 -9.63
CA ILE A 64 -5.30 5.90 -9.72
C ILE A 64 -4.98 6.24 -11.17
N LEU A 65 -4.75 5.23 -12.02
CA LEU A 65 -4.40 5.43 -13.43
C LEU A 65 -5.61 5.66 -14.34
N GLY A 66 -6.81 5.27 -13.91
CA GLY A 66 -8.02 5.31 -14.72
C GLY A 66 -8.91 6.54 -14.51
N ALA A 67 -8.81 7.19 -13.34
CA ALA A 67 -9.70 8.27 -12.96
C ALA A 67 -9.37 9.56 -13.72
N HIS A 68 -10.36 10.14 -14.40
CA HIS A 68 -10.21 11.45 -15.01
C HIS A 68 -10.16 12.54 -13.93
N PRO A 69 -9.31 13.59 -14.04
CA PRO A 69 -9.22 14.68 -13.06
C PRO A 69 -10.56 15.27 -12.55
N ARG A 70 -11.58 15.36 -13.42
CA ARG A 70 -12.92 15.85 -13.08
C ARG A 70 -13.72 14.92 -12.16
N GLU A 71 -13.38 13.63 -12.16
CA GLU A 71 -14.05 12.59 -11.37
C GLU A 71 -13.35 12.35 -10.03
N ILE A 72 -12.04 12.64 -9.93
CA ILE A 72 -11.23 12.41 -8.73
C ILE A 72 -11.84 13.10 -7.52
N ARG A 73 -12.25 14.36 -7.65
CA ARG A 73 -12.92 15.12 -6.59
C ARG A 73 -14.14 14.38 -6.02
N LYS A 74 -14.94 13.76 -6.89
CA LYS A 74 -16.13 13.00 -6.50
C LYS A 74 -15.76 11.65 -5.91
N ILE A 75 -14.81 10.94 -6.50
CA ILE A 75 -14.37 9.62 -6.04
C ILE A 75 -13.71 9.75 -4.67
N ALA A 76 -12.73 10.65 -4.53
CA ALA A 76 -11.99 10.90 -3.30
C ALA A 76 -12.89 11.36 -2.16
N SER A 77 -13.92 12.18 -2.41
CA SER A 77 -14.85 12.62 -1.35
C SER A 77 -15.81 11.52 -0.88
N LEU A 78 -16.15 10.56 -1.75
CA LEU A 78 -16.95 9.38 -1.39
C LEU A 78 -16.11 8.29 -0.73
N GLU A 79 -14.82 8.27 -1.01
CA GLU A 79 -13.88 7.26 -0.54
C GLU A 79 -13.36 7.57 0.87
N ASP A 80 -14.09 7.14 1.89
CA ASP A 80 -13.58 7.22 3.27
C ASP A 80 -12.64 6.04 3.57
N SER A 81 -11.37 6.21 3.23
CA SER A 81 -10.30 5.38 3.79
C SER A 81 -10.18 5.68 5.28
N SER A 82 -10.99 5.00 6.10
CA SER A 82 -11.09 5.27 7.53
C SER A 82 -9.73 5.14 8.23
N ARG A 83 -9.53 5.90 9.31
CA ARG A 83 -8.31 5.79 10.15
C ARG A 83 -8.10 4.35 10.61
N THR A 84 -9.19 3.62 10.83
CA THR A 84 -9.20 2.22 11.23
C THR A 84 -8.62 1.32 10.14
N LEU A 85 -8.98 1.51 8.87
CA LEU A 85 -8.42 0.73 7.77
C LEU A 85 -6.90 0.92 7.67
N ILE A 86 -6.43 2.17 7.75
CA ILE A 86 -5.00 2.49 7.73
C ILE A 86 -4.30 1.78 8.90
N PHE A 87 -4.86 1.90 10.11
CA PHE A 87 -4.30 1.26 11.29
C PHE A 87 -4.22 -0.27 11.15
N LEU A 88 -5.30 -0.90 10.68
CA LEU A 88 -5.35 -2.36 10.49
C LEU A 88 -4.33 -2.83 9.45
N VAL A 89 -4.19 -2.12 8.32
CA VAL A 89 -3.21 -2.48 7.30
C VAL A 89 -1.79 -2.30 7.82
N VAL A 90 -1.50 -1.18 8.49
CA VAL A 90 -0.17 -0.95 9.09
C VAL A 90 0.15 -2.02 10.12
N LEU A 91 -0.80 -2.40 10.97
CA LEU A 91 -0.64 -3.45 11.96
C LEU A 91 -0.38 -4.81 11.30
N ALA A 92 -1.20 -5.18 10.31
CA ALA A 92 -1.04 -6.42 9.56
C ALA A 92 0.31 -6.49 8.84
N SER A 93 0.70 -5.41 8.14
CA SER A 93 1.99 -5.31 7.49
C SER A 93 3.15 -5.41 8.49
N SER A 94 3.00 -4.84 9.69
CA SER A 94 4.01 -4.93 10.76
C SER A 94 4.15 -6.36 11.28
N LEU A 95 3.04 -7.08 11.48
CA LEU A 95 3.04 -8.50 11.86
C LEU A 95 3.71 -9.36 10.78
N VAL A 96 3.44 -9.09 9.51
CA VAL A 96 4.09 -9.77 8.38
C VAL A 96 5.59 -9.53 8.38
N SER A 97 6.05 -8.30 8.63
CA SER A 97 7.48 -7.99 8.78
C SER A 97 8.13 -8.77 9.93
N LEU A 98 7.42 -8.98 11.05
CA LEU A 98 7.92 -9.84 12.13
C LEU A 98 8.02 -11.31 11.73
N VAL A 99 7.04 -11.83 10.98
CA VAL A 99 7.09 -13.19 10.42
C VAL A 99 8.26 -13.34 9.45
N ALA A 100 8.52 -12.34 8.62
CA ALA A 100 9.66 -12.29 7.72
C ALA A 100 11.00 -12.37 8.49
N ILE A 101 11.14 -11.58 9.57
CA ILE A 101 12.34 -11.63 10.44
C ILE A 101 12.47 -13.00 11.13
N TYR A 102 11.37 -13.57 11.62
CA TYR A 102 11.38 -14.91 12.23
C TYR A 102 11.88 -15.97 11.24
N LEU A 103 11.40 -15.95 9.99
CA LEU A 103 11.84 -16.87 8.95
C LEU A 103 13.35 -16.75 8.69
N LEU A 104 13.85 -15.52 8.61
CA LEU A 104 15.27 -15.25 8.44
C LEU A 104 16.11 -15.78 9.60
N LEU A 105 15.66 -15.60 10.84
CA LEU A 105 16.36 -16.12 12.01
C LEU A 105 16.36 -17.65 12.06
N ARG A 106 15.32 -18.31 11.58
CA ARG A 106 15.24 -19.78 11.54
C ARG A 106 16.11 -20.37 10.43
N SER A 107 16.19 -19.71 9.27
CA SER A 107 16.93 -20.21 8.12
C SER A 107 18.44 -20.28 8.35
N SER A 108 18.95 -19.57 9.36
CA SER A 108 20.36 -19.62 9.78
C SER A 108 20.73 -20.85 10.62
N LYS A 109 19.77 -21.69 11.05
CA LYS A 109 20.04 -22.73 12.06
C LYS A 109 19.95 -24.18 11.59
N ASP A 110 18.96 -24.62 10.80
CA ASP A 110 18.74 -26.08 10.59
C ASP A 110 17.98 -26.50 9.28
N VAL A 111 18.01 -25.71 8.19
CA VAL A 111 17.19 -25.97 6.98
C VAL A 111 18.07 -26.17 5.73
N PRO A 112 17.73 -27.09 4.80
CA PRO A 112 18.43 -27.21 3.51
C PRO A 112 18.51 -25.86 2.77
N GLU A 113 19.67 -25.55 2.21
CA GLU A 113 19.98 -24.22 1.68
C GLU A 113 19.01 -23.71 0.61
N GLU A 114 18.53 -24.58 -0.28
CA GLU A 114 17.56 -24.21 -1.33
C GLU A 114 16.22 -23.74 -0.74
N THR A 115 15.77 -24.37 0.35
CA THR A 115 14.54 -23.98 1.05
C THR A 115 14.72 -22.68 1.83
N THR A 116 15.93 -22.43 2.34
CA THR A 116 16.30 -21.17 2.99
C THR A 116 16.21 -19.98 2.04
N ALA A 117 16.75 -20.09 0.82
CA ALA A 117 16.69 -19.00 -0.16
C ALA A 117 15.25 -18.65 -0.56
N ALA A 118 14.40 -19.65 -0.77
CA ALA A 118 12.98 -19.44 -1.11
C ALA A 118 12.21 -18.67 -0.02
N TYR A 119 12.41 -19.03 1.26
CA TYR A 119 11.78 -18.31 2.37
C TYR A 119 12.25 -16.87 2.51
N ILE A 120 13.53 -16.62 2.29
CA ILE A 120 14.09 -15.27 2.31
C ILE A 120 13.48 -14.41 1.19
N ILE A 121 13.41 -14.95 -0.03
CA ILE A 121 12.81 -14.25 -1.18
C ILE A 121 11.32 -13.97 -0.89
N LEU A 122 10.58 -14.95 -0.38
CA LEU A 122 9.16 -14.78 -0.04
C LEU A 122 8.95 -13.69 1.02
N ALA A 123 9.78 -13.68 2.06
CA ALA A 123 9.78 -12.66 3.10
C ALA A 123 10.08 -11.25 2.53
N MET A 124 11.10 -11.13 1.68
CA MET A 124 11.43 -9.88 0.98
C MET A 124 10.28 -9.36 0.12
N VAL A 125 9.66 -10.24 -0.68
CA VAL A 125 8.49 -9.90 -1.50
C VAL A 125 7.34 -9.41 -0.61
N ALA A 126 7.05 -10.10 0.49
CA ALA A 126 5.98 -9.69 1.40
C ALA A 126 6.22 -8.30 2.00
N VAL A 127 7.46 -7.98 2.38
CA VAL A 127 7.81 -6.66 2.92
C VAL A 127 7.70 -5.56 1.86
N VAL A 128 8.20 -5.80 0.64
CA VAL A 128 8.11 -4.83 -0.48
C VAL A 128 6.65 -4.58 -0.87
N ILE A 129 5.84 -5.63 -0.97
CA ILE A 129 4.39 -5.51 -1.24
C ILE A 129 3.69 -4.75 -0.12
N SER A 130 4.06 -4.99 1.14
CA SER A 130 3.50 -4.28 2.28
C SER A 130 3.86 -2.79 2.27
N TRP A 131 5.11 -2.46 1.95
CA TRP A 131 5.58 -1.09 1.77
C TRP A 131 4.79 -0.37 0.67
N TRP A 132 4.63 -1.01 -0.49
CA TRP A 132 3.86 -0.45 -1.61
C TRP A 132 2.39 -0.24 -1.27
N LEU A 133 1.76 -1.21 -0.59
CA LEU A 133 0.38 -1.11 -0.14
C LEU A 133 0.18 0.07 0.81
N VAL A 134 1.08 0.25 1.79
CA VAL A 134 1.00 1.35 2.74
C VAL A 134 1.02 2.69 2.00
N HIS A 135 1.96 2.92 1.08
CA HIS A 135 2.03 4.17 0.33
C HIS A 135 0.85 4.38 -0.63
N THR A 136 0.29 3.30 -1.18
CA THR A 136 -0.94 3.35 -1.98
C THR A 136 -2.13 3.78 -1.13
N ILE A 137 -2.31 3.22 0.08
CA ILE A 137 -3.40 3.62 0.98
C ILE A 137 -3.24 5.06 1.45
N PHE A 138 -2.02 5.49 1.77
CA PHE A 138 -1.75 6.88 2.15
C PHE A 138 -2.03 7.84 0.98
N THR A 139 -1.75 7.45 -0.27
CA THR A 139 -2.13 8.21 -1.48
C THR A 139 -3.63 8.48 -1.49
N MET A 140 -4.44 7.42 -1.37
CA MET A 140 -5.91 7.53 -1.37
C MET A 140 -6.39 8.39 -0.20
N ARG A 141 -5.73 8.28 0.97
CA ARG A 141 -6.07 9.09 2.15
C ARG A 141 -5.73 10.57 1.97
N TYR A 142 -4.59 10.91 1.36
CA TYR A 142 -4.24 12.30 1.09
C TYR A 142 -5.22 12.92 0.09
N ALA A 143 -5.56 12.19 -0.98
CA ALA A 143 -6.57 12.62 -1.94
C ALA A 143 -7.93 12.86 -1.26
N HIS A 144 -8.38 11.92 -0.41
CA HIS A 144 -9.60 12.08 0.37
C HIS A 144 -9.53 13.34 1.26
N LEU A 145 -8.47 13.52 2.05
CA LEU A 145 -8.36 14.68 2.94
C LEU A 145 -8.29 16.02 2.21
N TYR A 146 -7.68 16.04 1.03
CA TYR A 146 -7.58 17.23 0.20
C TYR A 146 -8.94 17.65 -0.38
N TYR A 147 -9.68 16.69 -0.95
CA TYR A 147 -10.97 16.93 -1.61
C TYR A 147 -12.19 16.87 -0.67
N ASN A 148 -12.02 16.45 0.59
CA ASN A 148 -13.11 16.47 1.55
C ASN A 148 -13.53 17.92 1.86
N LYS A 149 -14.82 18.12 2.11
CA LYS A 149 -15.35 19.45 2.43
C LYS A 149 -15.19 19.75 3.91
N ASP A 150 -14.79 20.99 4.22
CA ASP A 150 -14.77 21.52 5.57
C ASP A 150 -16.18 21.89 6.06
N SER A 151 -16.26 22.40 7.30
CA SER A 151 -17.53 22.82 7.93
C SER A 151 -18.26 23.93 7.17
N ALA A 152 -17.57 24.66 6.28
CA ALA A 152 -18.13 25.72 5.45
C ALA A 152 -18.49 25.22 4.03
N GLY A 153 -18.31 23.93 3.75
CA GLY A 153 -18.62 23.32 2.46
C GLY A 153 -17.57 23.55 1.37
N LYS A 154 -16.42 24.16 1.71
CA LYS A 154 -15.28 24.35 0.80
C LYS A 154 -14.34 23.14 0.90
N GLU A 155 -13.62 22.85 -0.18
CA GLU A 155 -12.57 21.84 -0.15
C GLU A 155 -11.50 22.20 0.90
N ALA A 156 -11.17 21.21 1.74
CA ALA A 156 -10.26 21.40 2.86
C ALA A 156 -8.82 21.69 2.38
N GLY A 157 -8.43 21.17 1.22
CA GLY A 157 -7.10 21.33 0.64
C GLY A 157 -6.02 20.84 1.61
N GLY A 158 -4.99 21.66 1.82
CA GLY A 158 -3.98 21.41 2.85
C GLY A 158 -2.67 20.80 2.36
N LEU A 159 -2.55 20.60 1.05
CA LEU A 159 -1.32 20.33 0.31
C LEU A 159 -1.19 21.39 -0.78
N ASP A 160 -0.08 22.12 -0.78
CA ASP A 160 0.15 23.22 -1.70
C ASP A 160 1.10 22.71 -2.79
N PHE A 161 0.52 22.39 -3.94
CA PHE A 161 1.24 21.87 -5.11
C PHE A 161 1.91 23.01 -5.90
N PRO A 162 3.10 22.80 -6.47
CA PRO A 162 3.80 23.83 -7.25
C PRO A 162 2.96 24.43 -8.37
N GLY A 163 3.20 25.71 -8.67
CA GLY A 163 2.55 26.42 -9.78
C GLY A 163 1.07 26.76 -9.54
N ASP A 164 0.65 26.89 -8.29
CA ASP A 164 -0.73 27.21 -7.88
C ASP A 164 -1.77 26.23 -8.44
N MET A 165 -1.40 24.95 -8.57
CA MET A 165 -2.27 23.88 -9.08
C MET A 165 -3.47 23.68 -8.13
N LYS A 166 -4.69 23.76 -8.68
CA LYS A 166 -5.95 23.70 -7.91
C LYS A 166 -6.71 22.38 -8.02
N ASP A 167 -6.36 21.54 -8.99
CA ASP A 167 -7.04 20.27 -9.27
C ASP A 167 -6.01 19.13 -9.46
N PRO A 168 -5.23 18.80 -8.41
CA PRO A 168 -4.25 17.70 -8.47
C PRO A 168 -4.93 16.36 -8.74
N ASP A 169 -4.32 15.53 -9.57
CA ASP A 169 -4.80 14.18 -9.85
C ASP A 169 -4.22 13.15 -8.86
N TYR A 170 -4.60 11.87 -9.00
CA TYR A 170 -4.12 10.83 -8.09
C TYR A 170 -2.61 10.65 -8.17
N LEU A 171 -1.96 10.90 -9.32
CA LEU A 171 -0.53 10.77 -9.47
C LEU A 171 0.22 11.87 -8.71
N ASP A 172 -0.35 13.05 -8.55
CA ASP A 172 0.19 14.09 -7.67
C ASP A 172 0.19 13.63 -6.20
N PHE A 173 -0.87 12.94 -5.76
CA PHE A 173 -0.90 12.34 -4.42
C PHE A 173 0.00 11.10 -4.29
N VAL A 174 0.15 10.30 -5.36
CA VAL A 174 1.12 9.18 -5.41
C VAL A 174 2.51 9.75 -5.22
N TYR A 175 2.87 10.79 -5.98
CA TYR A 175 4.15 11.48 -5.86
C TYR A 175 4.40 11.91 -4.41
N PHE A 176 3.47 12.66 -3.81
CA PHE A 176 3.60 13.10 -2.43
C PHE A 176 3.76 11.93 -1.43
N SER A 177 2.92 10.90 -1.56
CA SER A 177 2.92 9.75 -0.65
C SER A 177 4.21 8.92 -0.78
N PHE A 178 4.61 8.58 -2.00
CA PHE A 178 5.79 7.75 -2.24
C PHE A 178 7.09 8.50 -1.99
N VAL A 179 7.16 9.83 -2.16
CA VAL A 179 8.35 10.61 -1.76
C VAL A 179 8.58 10.54 -0.26
N ILE A 180 7.53 10.64 0.57
CA ILE A 180 7.64 10.41 2.02
C ILE A 180 8.14 8.98 2.30
N GLY A 181 7.69 8.00 1.51
CA GLY A 181 8.11 6.60 1.60
C GLY A 181 9.57 6.34 1.24
N MET A 182 10.04 6.90 0.12
CA MET A 182 11.32 6.55 -0.49
C MET A 182 12.51 7.34 0.10
N THR A 183 12.33 8.62 0.43
CA THR A 183 13.48 9.51 0.69
C THR A 183 13.41 10.30 1.98
N PHE A 184 12.43 10.04 2.86
CA PHE A 184 12.23 10.80 4.11
C PHE A 184 12.16 12.34 3.91
N GLN A 185 11.81 12.73 2.67
CA GLN A 185 11.44 14.04 2.14
C GLN A 185 12.56 15.01 1.67
N VAL A 186 12.53 15.26 0.35
CA VAL A 186 12.44 16.59 -0.28
C VAL A 186 11.34 16.48 -1.35
N SER A 187 10.11 16.89 -1.02
CA SER A 187 9.03 17.10 -2.01
C SER A 187 8.85 18.60 -2.21
N ASP A 188 8.49 19.01 -3.41
CA ASP A 188 8.11 20.39 -3.74
C ASP A 188 6.66 20.74 -3.34
N VAL A 189 5.92 19.76 -2.80
CA VAL A 189 4.59 19.94 -2.21
C VAL A 189 4.69 20.32 -0.73
N GLU A 190 4.15 21.48 -0.37
CA GLU A 190 4.11 21.96 1.01
C GLU A 190 2.83 21.51 1.74
N ILE A 191 2.91 21.35 3.07
CA ILE A 191 1.76 20.96 3.89
C ILE A 191 1.25 22.20 4.66
N SER A 192 0.12 22.76 4.24
CA SER A 192 -0.56 23.86 4.95
C SER A 192 -1.49 23.36 6.07
N SER A 193 -2.11 22.18 5.93
CA SER A 193 -3.07 21.66 6.92
C SER A 193 -2.41 21.00 8.13
N ARG A 194 -2.82 21.39 9.35
CA ARG A 194 -2.39 20.74 10.61
C ARG A 194 -2.78 19.26 10.67
N ARG A 195 -3.94 18.89 10.11
CA ARG A 195 -4.42 17.50 10.09
C ARG A 195 -3.55 16.63 9.19
N ILE A 196 -3.23 17.13 8.00
CA ILE A 196 -2.36 16.44 7.04
C ILE A 196 -0.94 16.35 7.59
N ARG A 197 -0.43 17.39 8.25
CA ARG A 197 0.91 17.38 8.87
C ARG A 197 1.08 16.26 9.91
N ARG A 198 0.07 16.02 10.76
CA ARG A 198 0.08 14.90 11.72
C ARG A 198 0.01 13.54 11.02
N LEU A 199 -0.73 13.44 9.92
CA LEU A 199 -0.79 12.22 9.12
C LEU A 199 0.57 11.93 8.44
N ALA A 200 1.21 12.96 7.87
CA ALA A 200 2.53 12.87 7.26
C ALA A 200 3.61 12.46 8.26
N TRP A 201 3.54 12.97 9.51
CA TRP A 201 4.43 12.52 10.58
C TRP A 201 4.28 11.01 10.86
N MET A 202 3.04 10.51 11.02
CA MET A 202 2.79 9.08 11.18
C MET A 202 3.27 8.28 9.96
N HIS A 203 2.99 8.78 8.76
CA HIS A 203 3.40 8.14 7.52
C HIS A 203 4.92 7.99 7.46
N GLY A 204 5.67 9.06 7.72
CA GLY A 204 7.13 9.06 7.73
C GLY A 204 7.72 8.10 8.78
N LEU A 205 7.13 8.02 9.98
CA LEU A 205 7.59 7.07 11.00
C LEU A 205 7.40 5.61 10.55
N ILE A 206 6.28 5.31 9.90
CA ILE A 206 6.01 3.99 9.33
C ILE A 206 6.98 3.69 8.18
N SER A 207 7.17 4.65 7.25
CA SER A 207 8.15 4.55 6.16
C SER A 207 9.54 4.24 6.68
N PHE A 208 9.95 4.90 7.78
CA PHE A 208 11.25 4.66 8.40
C PHE A 208 11.42 3.21 8.83
N ALA A 209 10.45 2.67 9.56
CA ALA A 209 10.47 1.28 10.00
C ALA A 209 10.55 0.29 8.83
N PHE A 210 9.79 0.51 7.75
CA PHE A 210 9.87 -0.35 6.57
C PHE A 210 11.22 -0.26 5.87
N ASN A 211 11.74 0.94 5.63
CA ASN A 211 13.03 1.10 4.97
C ASN A 211 14.15 0.44 5.78
N THR A 212 14.14 0.58 7.11
CA THR A 212 15.06 -0.15 7.99
C THR A 212 14.90 -1.66 7.85
N ALA A 213 13.67 -2.18 7.83
CA ALA A 213 13.42 -3.61 7.66
C ALA A 213 13.89 -4.13 6.30
N ILE A 214 13.61 -3.41 5.20
CA ILE A 214 14.04 -3.75 3.84
C ILE A 214 15.57 -3.81 3.77
N VAL A 215 16.26 -2.79 4.31
CA VAL A 215 17.73 -2.76 4.34
C VAL A 215 18.28 -3.92 5.17
N ALA A 216 17.76 -4.15 6.38
CA ALA A 216 18.21 -5.21 7.25
C ALA A 216 18.02 -6.60 6.63
N LEU A 217 16.86 -6.87 6.03
CA LEU A 217 16.60 -8.12 5.33
C LEU A 217 17.53 -8.28 4.11
N SER A 218 17.71 -7.22 3.32
CA SER A 218 18.61 -7.22 2.15
C SER A 218 20.05 -7.57 2.53
N ILE A 219 20.59 -6.98 3.61
CA ILE A 219 21.92 -7.29 4.13
C ILE A 219 22.03 -8.76 4.50
N ASN A 220 21.02 -9.29 5.20
CA ASN A 220 21.03 -10.70 5.58
C ASN A 220 20.95 -11.64 4.37
N VAL A 221 20.19 -11.28 3.32
CA VAL A 221 20.16 -12.04 2.05
C VAL A 221 21.56 -12.07 1.43
N ILE A 222 22.20 -10.91 1.28
CA ILE A 222 23.52 -10.78 0.67
C ILE A 222 24.57 -11.53 1.50
N SER A 223 24.55 -11.38 2.83
CA SER A 223 25.47 -12.10 3.71
C SER A 223 25.28 -13.62 3.57
N GLY A 224 24.04 -14.10 3.50
CA GLY A 224 23.76 -15.53 3.29
C GLY A 224 24.19 -16.05 1.91
N LEU A 225 24.24 -15.19 0.89
CA LEU A 225 24.73 -15.54 -0.45
C LEU A 225 26.28 -15.49 -0.56
N VAL A 226 26.92 -14.55 0.15
CA VAL A 226 28.38 -14.32 0.11
C VAL A 226 29.15 -15.18 1.12
N SER A 227 28.52 -15.61 2.21
CA SER A 227 29.10 -16.58 3.14
C SER A 227 29.10 -18.02 2.61
N LYS A 228 28.66 -18.22 1.36
CA LYS A 228 28.88 -19.45 0.58
C LYS A 228 30.14 -19.32 -0.26
#